data_AF-A0A5B7AK19-F1
#
_entry.id   AF-A0A5B7AK19-F1
#
_cell.length_a   1.000
_cell.length_b   1.000
_cell.length_c   1.000
_cell.angle_alpha   90.00
_cell.angle_beta   90.00
_cell.angle_gamma   90.00
#
_symmetry.space_group_name_H-M   'P 1'
#
loop_
_entity.id
_entity.type
_entity.pdbx_description
1 polymer ?
#
loop_
_entity_poly.entity_id
_entity_poly.type
_entity_poly.pdbx_seq_one_letter_code
_entity_poly.pdbx_strand_id
1 'polypeptide(L)'
;GVMMDVWWGLVERDAPGSYNWGGYAELLEMVKKHGLKVQAVMSFHQCGGNVGDSCTIPLPKWAVEEIDKDPGLAYTDQWGRRNYEYISLGCDTLPVLKGRTPVQCYANFMHAFQDKFEHLLGDTIVEIQVGMGPAGELRYPSYPEQNGTWKFPGIGAFQCYDKYMLSSLKAAAEAAGKPKWGSTGPTDAGHYNNWPEDTNFFRKEGGGWNGPYGEFFLTWYSQMLLDHGERILSSAKAIFENTGVKISVKVAGIHWHYGTRSHAPELTAGYYNTRFRDGYIPIAQMLARP
;
A
#
# COMPACT_ATOMS: atom_id res chain seq x y z
N GLY A 1 -3.63 -1.61 -26.36
CA GLY A 1 -4.58 -0.96 -25.45
C GLY A 1 -3.88 0.16 -24.72
N VAL A 2 -4.52 0.71 -23.70
CA VAL A 2 -3.95 1.74 -22.81
C VAL A 2 -4.17 1.33 -21.35
N MET A 3 -3.37 1.88 -20.44
CA MET A 3 -3.60 1.81 -19.00
C MET A 3 -3.94 3.22 -18.50
N MET A 4 -4.88 3.33 -17.57
CA MET A 4 -5.25 4.61 -16.98
C MET A 4 -5.49 4.50 -15.47
N ASP A 5 -5.00 5.48 -14.72
CA ASP A 5 -5.35 5.66 -13.31
C ASP A 5 -6.75 6.23 -13.15
N VAL A 6 -7.57 5.56 -12.34
CA VAL A 6 -8.88 6.00 -11.88
C VAL A 6 -8.72 6.57 -10.48
N TRP A 7 -8.38 7.86 -10.42
CA TRP A 7 -7.97 8.55 -9.20
C TRP A 7 -9.13 8.72 -8.22
N TRP A 8 -8.98 8.14 -7.03
CA TRP A 8 -9.97 8.27 -5.96
C TRP A 8 -10.24 9.74 -5.61
N GLY A 9 -9.18 10.54 -5.51
CA GLY A 9 -9.26 11.97 -5.19
C GLY A 9 -9.87 12.86 -6.27
N LEU A 10 -10.04 12.37 -7.50
CA LEU A 10 -10.81 13.09 -8.53
C LEU A 10 -12.29 12.69 -8.52
N VAL A 11 -12.54 11.38 -8.40
CA VAL A 11 -13.88 10.82 -8.56
C VAL A 11 -14.73 11.04 -7.31
N GLU A 12 -14.23 10.73 -6.11
CA GLU A 12 -14.97 10.91 -4.84
C GLU A 12 -14.49 12.17 -4.10
N ARG A 13 -14.11 13.22 -4.85
CA ARG A 13 -13.37 14.38 -4.33
C ARG A 13 -14.06 15.13 -3.20
N ASP A 14 -15.33 15.47 -3.40
CA ASP A 14 -16.01 16.52 -2.64
C ASP A 14 -16.73 15.97 -1.40
N ALA A 15 -17.31 14.77 -1.47
CA ALA A 15 -18.03 14.16 -0.36
C ALA A 15 -18.02 12.61 -0.42
N PRO A 16 -18.07 11.93 0.74
CA PRO A 16 -18.31 10.49 0.83
C PRO A 16 -19.49 10.03 -0.02
N GLY A 17 -19.27 9.02 -0.86
CA GLY A 17 -20.30 8.40 -1.69
C GLY A 17 -20.77 9.25 -2.89
N SER A 18 -20.15 10.40 -3.14
CA SER A 18 -20.46 11.26 -4.29
C SER A 18 -19.40 11.06 -5.37
N TYR A 19 -19.71 10.19 -6.36
CA TYR A 19 -18.77 9.81 -7.41
C TYR A 19 -19.04 10.60 -8.70
N ASN A 20 -18.04 11.35 -9.17
CA ASN A 20 -18.06 12.02 -10.47
C ASN A 20 -17.21 11.27 -11.50
N TRP A 21 -17.89 10.53 -12.37
CA TRP A 21 -17.28 9.73 -13.43
C TRP A 21 -17.16 10.47 -14.78
N GLY A 22 -17.54 11.76 -14.87
CA GLY A 22 -17.72 12.45 -16.15
C GLY A 22 -16.49 12.38 -17.07
N GLY A 23 -15.33 12.80 -16.59
CA GLY A 23 -14.08 12.75 -17.37
C GLY A 23 -13.65 11.33 -17.74
N TYR A 24 -13.86 10.36 -16.85
CA TYR A 24 -13.55 8.95 -17.14
C TYR A 24 -14.51 8.33 -18.16
N ALA A 25 -15.79 8.73 -18.15
CA ALA A 25 -16.76 8.26 -19.13
C ALA A 25 -16.42 8.77 -20.53
N GLU A 26 -16.06 10.04 -20.68
CA GLU A 26 -15.60 10.59 -21.96
C GLU A 26 -14.33 9.89 -22.47
N LEU A 27 -13.36 9.64 -21.58
CA LEU A 27 -12.13 8.94 -21.92
C LEU A 27 -12.39 7.50 -22.37
N LEU A 28 -13.23 6.76 -21.64
CA LEU A 28 -13.56 5.36 -21.95
C LEU A 28 -14.35 5.23 -23.25
N GLU A 29 -15.28 6.14 -23.52
CA GLU A 29 -16.00 6.19 -24.80
C GLU A 29 -15.05 6.51 -25.96
N MET A 30 -14.08 7.41 -25.76
CA MET A 30 -13.04 7.67 -26.75
C MET A 30 -12.21 6.42 -27.02
N VAL A 31 -11.78 5.70 -25.99
CA VAL A 31 -11.02 4.46 -26.14
C VAL A 31 -11.84 3.42 -26.92
N LYS A 32 -13.10 3.19 -26.53
CA LYS A 32 -14.02 2.27 -27.20
C LYS A 32 -14.18 2.61 -28.67
N LYS A 33 -14.41 3.89 -29.00
CA LYS A 33 -14.55 4.38 -30.38
C LYS A 33 -13.34 4.05 -31.26
N HIS A 34 -12.14 4.01 -30.68
CA HIS A 34 -10.91 3.66 -31.38
C HIS A 34 -10.57 2.16 -31.32
N GLY A 35 -11.47 1.32 -30.79
CA GLY A 35 -11.28 -0.12 -30.69
C GLY A 35 -10.13 -0.55 -29.76
N LEU A 36 -9.70 0.34 -28.85
CA LEU A 36 -8.64 0.04 -27.90
C LEU A 36 -9.19 -0.65 -26.65
N LYS A 37 -8.37 -1.51 -26.04
CA LYS A 37 -8.65 -2.11 -24.72
C LYS A 37 -8.03 -1.28 -23.60
N VAL A 38 -8.61 -1.32 -22.40
CA VAL A 38 -8.20 -0.53 -21.22
C VAL A 38 -7.91 -1.43 -20.04
N GLN A 39 -6.80 -1.15 -19.36
CA GLN A 39 -6.52 -1.59 -18.00
C GLN A 39 -6.79 -0.39 -17.07
N ALA A 40 -7.79 -0.50 -16.20
CA ALA A 40 -8.15 0.56 -15.27
C ALA A 40 -7.51 0.30 -13.91
N VAL A 41 -6.75 1.26 -13.40
CA VAL A 41 -6.13 1.18 -12.08
C VAL A 41 -7.06 1.84 -11.06
N MET A 42 -7.48 1.12 -10.02
CA MET A 42 -8.23 1.69 -8.89
C MET A 42 -7.24 2.43 -7.99
N SER A 43 -6.98 3.70 -8.30
CA SER A 43 -5.88 4.47 -7.73
C SER A 43 -6.32 5.14 -6.44
N PHE A 44 -6.30 4.37 -5.35
CA PHE A 44 -6.58 4.81 -3.97
C PHE A 44 -5.42 5.56 -3.31
N HIS A 45 -4.51 6.11 -4.11
CA HIS A 45 -3.29 6.79 -3.69
C HIS A 45 -3.17 8.16 -4.37
N GLN A 46 -2.24 8.98 -3.89
CA GLN A 46 -1.93 10.29 -4.49
C GLN A 46 -1.09 10.15 -5.79
N CYS A 47 -1.40 10.91 -6.85
CA CYS A 47 -0.44 11.27 -7.91
C CYS A 47 0.44 12.40 -7.38
N GLY A 48 1.76 12.32 -7.51
CA GLY A 48 2.69 13.37 -7.09
C GLY A 48 3.50 12.96 -5.86
N GLY A 49 4.80 13.21 -5.92
CA GLY A 49 5.75 12.90 -4.84
C GLY A 49 6.78 11.82 -5.20
N ASN A 50 6.60 11.12 -6.32
CA ASN A 50 7.53 10.11 -6.83
C ASN A 50 8.21 10.56 -8.14
N VAL A 51 9.27 9.84 -8.55
CA VAL A 51 9.98 10.10 -9.82
C VAL A 51 9.02 10.03 -10.99
N GLY A 52 8.96 11.11 -11.77
CA GLY A 52 8.18 11.17 -13.02
C GLY A 52 6.77 11.73 -12.88
N ASP A 53 6.31 12.06 -11.67
CA ASP A 53 4.99 12.66 -11.48
C ASP A 53 4.98 14.13 -11.94
N SER A 54 4.25 14.42 -13.02
CA SER A 54 3.99 15.79 -13.49
C SER A 54 2.63 16.33 -13.03
N CYS A 55 1.80 15.50 -12.40
CA CYS A 55 0.53 15.88 -11.76
C CYS A 55 0.62 15.85 -10.24
N THR A 56 -0.29 16.57 -9.58
CA THR A 56 -0.56 16.40 -8.15
C THR A 56 -2.04 16.18 -7.96
N ILE A 57 -2.42 14.95 -7.61
CA ILE A 57 -3.80 14.55 -7.34
C ILE A 57 -3.78 13.90 -5.96
N PRO A 58 -4.17 14.60 -4.89
CA PRO A 58 -4.18 14.04 -3.54
C PRO A 58 -5.29 12.99 -3.38
N LEU A 59 -5.34 12.35 -2.21
CA LEU A 59 -6.52 11.63 -1.75
C LEU A 59 -7.76 12.56 -1.72
N PRO A 60 -9.00 12.03 -1.66
CA PRO A 60 -10.19 12.86 -1.53
C PRO A 60 -10.08 13.86 -0.40
N LYS A 61 -10.56 15.09 -0.63
CA LYS A 61 -10.43 16.19 0.33
C LYS A 61 -10.98 15.79 1.70
N TRP A 62 -12.15 15.16 1.72
CA TRP A 62 -12.80 14.72 2.95
C TRP A 62 -12.04 13.61 3.69
N ALA A 63 -11.21 12.81 3.00
CA ALA A 63 -10.37 11.79 3.63
C ALA A 63 -9.12 12.43 4.24
N VAL A 64 -8.50 13.39 3.54
CA VAL A 64 -7.39 14.19 4.06
C VAL A 64 -7.81 14.95 5.32
N GLU A 65 -9.02 15.52 5.35
CA GLU A 65 -9.59 16.16 6.54
C GLU A 65 -9.71 15.21 7.74
N GLU A 66 -9.98 13.92 7.53
CA GLU A 66 -9.99 12.93 8.62
C GLU A 66 -8.56 12.59 9.07
N ILE A 67 -7.57 12.53 8.17
CA ILE A 67 -6.14 12.40 8.53
C ILE A 67 -5.69 13.61 9.36
N ASP A 68 -6.12 14.82 9.02
CA ASP A 68 -5.75 16.02 9.78
C ASP A 68 -6.34 16.03 11.21
N LYS A 69 -7.55 15.48 11.38
CA LYS A 69 -8.17 15.28 12.71
C LYS A 69 -7.51 14.16 13.48
N ASP A 70 -7.20 13.05 12.81
CA ASP A 70 -6.54 11.89 13.37
C ASP A 70 -5.33 11.48 12.54
N PRO A 71 -4.15 12.04 12.88
CA PRO A 71 -2.97 11.77 12.06
C PRO A 71 -2.43 10.34 12.15
N GLY A 72 -2.99 9.50 13.04
CA GLY A 72 -2.70 8.07 13.05
C GLY A 72 -3.21 7.35 11.80
N LEU A 73 -4.05 7.99 11.00
CA LEU A 73 -4.53 7.44 9.72
C LEU A 73 -3.48 7.47 8.60
N ALA A 74 -2.39 8.20 8.77
CA ALA A 74 -1.26 8.22 7.84
C ALA A 74 -0.15 7.27 8.28
N TYR A 75 0.51 6.61 7.32
CA TYR A 75 1.73 5.88 7.62
C TYR A 75 2.76 6.79 8.27
N THR A 76 3.40 6.32 9.32
CA THR A 76 4.29 7.12 10.14
C THR A 76 5.63 6.40 10.37
N ASP A 77 6.73 7.13 10.20
CA ASP A 77 8.09 6.64 10.46
C ASP A 77 8.51 6.83 11.92
N GLN A 78 9.68 6.28 12.30
CA GLN A 78 10.17 6.35 13.68
C GLN A 78 10.46 7.78 14.19
N TRP A 79 10.57 8.76 13.28
CA TRP A 79 10.81 10.16 13.61
C TRP A 79 9.50 10.97 13.62
N GLY A 80 8.35 10.31 13.46
CA GLY A 80 7.03 10.93 13.46
C GLY A 80 6.66 11.62 12.15
N ARG A 81 7.42 11.42 11.05
CA ARG A 81 7.02 11.94 9.74
C ARG A 81 5.87 11.11 9.20
N ARG A 82 4.90 11.78 8.59
CA ARG A 82 3.67 11.19 8.08
C ARG A 82 3.64 11.23 6.57
N ASN A 83 3.24 10.13 5.95
CA ASN A 83 3.01 10.05 4.51
C ASN A 83 1.51 10.10 4.21
N TYR A 84 1.11 11.11 3.42
CA TYR A 84 -0.30 11.39 3.07
C TYR A 84 -0.72 10.76 1.73
N GLU A 85 0.15 9.98 1.08
CA GLU A 85 -0.14 9.39 -0.23
C GLU A 85 -1.18 8.27 -0.14
N TYR A 86 -1.34 7.63 1.02
CA TYR A 86 -2.23 6.48 1.23
C TYR A 86 -2.63 6.37 2.71
N ILE A 87 -3.80 5.78 2.98
CA ILE A 87 -4.30 5.54 4.35
C ILE A 87 -3.58 4.34 4.97
N SER A 88 -3.08 4.45 6.21
CA SER A 88 -2.36 3.36 6.88
C SER A 88 -3.22 2.10 7.00
N LEU A 89 -2.67 0.95 6.61
CA LEU A 89 -3.37 -0.34 6.74
C LEU A 89 -3.71 -0.72 8.20
N GLY A 90 -3.10 -0.03 9.18
CA GLY A 90 -3.41 -0.23 10.60
C GLY A 90 -4.88 0.07 10.95
N CYS A 91 -5.58 0.83 10.10
CA CYS A 91 -6.98 1.22 10.31
C CYS A 91 -7.96 0.61 9.30
N ASP A 92 -7.56 -0.35 8.47
CA ASP A 92 -8.36 -1.00 7.40
C ASP A 92 -9.79 -1.37 7.81
N THR A 93 -9.96 -1.83 9.05
CA THR A 93 -11.20 -2.39 9.60
C THR A 93 -11.88 -1.46 10.61
N LEU A 94 -11.37 -0.25 10.81
CA LEU A 94 -11.91 0.72 11.77
C LEU A 94 -12.74 1.77 11.04
N PRO A 95 -13.92 2.17 11.56
CA PRO A 95 -14.84 3.10 10.87
C PRO A 95 -14.40 4.58 11.01
N VAL A 96 -13.17 4.87 10.60
CA VAL A 96 -12.46 6.15 10.81
C VAL A 96 -12.66 7.17 9.69
N LEU A 97 -13.29 6.77 8.58
CA LEU A 97 -13.52 7.61 7.40
C LEU A 97 -14.99 8.01 7.33
N LYS A 98 -15.39 8.96 8.18
CA LYS A 98 -16.78 9.44 8.32
C LYS A 98 -17.77 8.30 8.54
N GLY A 99 -17.41 7.36 9.42
CA GLY A 99 -18.23 6.19 9.78
C GLY A 99 -18.04 4.94 8.91
N ARG A 100 -17.21 5.02 7.86
CA ARG A 100 -16.81 3.87 7.02
C ARG A 100 -15.38 3.45 7.32
N THR A 101 -15.05 2.18 7.07
CA THR A 101 -13.64 1.74 7.09
C THR A 101 -12.93 2.07 5.77
N PRO A 102 -11.58 2.18 5.75
CA PRO A 102 -10.83 2.31 4.50
C PRO A 102 -11.16 1.23 3.48
N VAL A 103 -11.20 -0.04 3.88
CA VAL A 103 -11.56 -1.15 2.98
C VAL A 103 -13.00 -1.00 2.44
N GLN A 104 -13.95 -0.54 3.26
CA GLN A 104 -15.31 -0.25 2.78
C GLN A 104 -15.33 0.90 1.77
N CYS A 105 -14.52 1.95 1.96
CA CYS A 105 -14.39 3.03 0.99
C CYS A 105 -13.88 2.51 -0.36
N TYR A 106 -12.84 1.66 -0.35
CA TYR A 106 -12.30 1.05 -1.58
C TYR A 106 -13.33 0.14 -2.27
N ALA A 107 -14.03 -0.70 -1.51
CA ALA A 107 -15.08 -1.56 -2.04
C ALA A 107 -16.24 -0.76 -2.65
N ASN A 108 -16.73 0.27 -1.96
CA ASN A 108 -17.81 1.12 -2.47
C ASN A 108 -17.40 1.87 -3.75
N PHE A 109 -16.14 2.30 -3.84
CA PHE A 109 -15.60 2.93 -5.04
C PHE A 109 -15.56 1.96 -6.22
N MET A 110 -15.06 0.75 -6.01
CA MET A 110 -15.02 -0.30 -7.05
C MET A 110 -16.42 -0.70 -7.50
N HIS A 111 -17.37 -0.83 -6.57
CA HIS A 111 -18.78 -1.11 -6.90
C HIS A 111 -19.39 0.03 -7.74
N ALA A 112 -19.18 1.29 -7.34
CA ALA A 112 -19.66 2.43 -8.11
C ALA A 112 -19.02 2.52 -9.51
N PHE A 113 -17.75 2.11 -9.65
CA PHE A 113 -17.08 1.98 -10.94
C PHE A 113 -17.73 0.87 -11.78
N GLN A 114 -17.95 -0.30 -11.19
CA GLN A 114 -18.63 -1.42 -11.85
C GLN A 114 -20.02 -1.00 -12.35
N ASP A 115 -20.87 -0.46 -11.48
CA ASP A 115 -22.23 -0.02 -11.83
C ASP A 115 -22.21 0.98 -12.99
N LYS A 116 -21.26 1.93 -12.96
CA LYS A 116 -21.18 2.98 -13.98
C LYS A 116 -20.74 2.44 -15.34
N PHE A 117 -19.81 1.48 -15.35
CA PHE A 117 -19.11 1.03 -16.55
C PHE A 117 -19.36 -0.43 -16.89
N GLU A 118 -20.41 -1.05 -16.33
CA GLU A 118 -20.78 -2.46 -16.55
C GLU A 118 -20.79 -2.83 -18.05
N HIS A 119 -21.39 -1.97 -18.86
CA HIS A 119 -21.48 -2.10 -20.32
C HIS A 119 -20.13 -2.08 -21.08
N LEU A 120 -19.02 -1.80 -20.40
CA LEU A 120 -17.66 -1.82 -20.94
C LEU A 120 -16.79 -2.93 -20.34
N LEU A 121 -17.19 -3.55 -19.23
CA LEU A 121 -16.43 -4.59 -18.55
C LEU A 121 -16.39 -5.87 -19.38
N GLY A 122 -15.23 -6.52 -19.44
CA GLY A 122 -14.99 -7.72 -20.23
C GLY A 122 -14.87 -7.48 -21.74
N ASP A 123 -15.25 -6.28 -22.22
CA ASP A 123 -15.03 -5.82 -23.58
C ASP A 123 -13.96 -4.74 -23.64
N THR A 124 -14.32 -3.47 -23.46
CA THR A 124 -13.38 -2.36 -23.59
C THR A 124 -12.44 -2.32 -22.39
N ILE A 125 -12.97 -2.47 -21.18
CA ILE A 125 -12.20 -2.61 -19.94
C ILE A 125 -11.91 -4.10 -19.75
N VAL A 126 -10.65 -4.48 -19.85
CA VAL A 126 -10.22 -5.89 -19.81
C VAL A 126 -9.50 -6.27 -18.53
N GLU A 127 -9.07 -5.27 -17.74
CA GLU A 127 -8.35 -5.48 -16.50
C GLU A 127 -8.65 -4.37 -15.50
N ILE A 128 -8.79 -4.78 -14.23
CA ILE A 128 -8.83 -3.92 -13.05
C ILE A 128 -7.57 -4.18 -12.24
N GLN A 129 -6.66 -3.22 -12.21
CA GLN A 129 -5.53 -3.25 -11.29
C GLN A 129 -5.93 -2.57 -9.99
N VAL A 130 -5.86 -3.28 -8.87
CA VAL A 130 -6.32 -2.77 -7.58
C VAL A 130 -5.14 -2.16 -6.83
N GLY A 131 -5.20 -0.84 -6.59
CA GLY A 131 -4.18 -0.14 -5.80
C GLY A 131 -4.24 -0.53 -4.33
N MET A 132 -3.09 -0.86 -3.72
CA MET A 132 -3.00 -1.35 -2.33
C MET A 132 -1.97 -0.61 -1.48
N GLY A 133 -1.62 0.62 -1.88
CA GLY A 133 -0.58 1.40 -1.22
C GLY A 133 -0.06 2.55 -2.08
N PRO A 134 1.06 3.19 -1.67
CA PRO A 134 1.70 4.26 -2.43
C PRO A 134 2.04 3.82 -3.86
N ALA A 135 1.83 4.69 -4.84
CA ALA A 135 1.97 4.40 -6.27
C ALA A 135 1.16 3.17 -6.77
N GLY A 136 0.09 2.82 -6.04
CA GLY A 136 -0.78 1.67 -6.32
C GLY A 136 -0.17 0.32 -5.92
N GLU A 137 1.00 0.31 -5.30
CA GLU A 137 1.77 -0.90 -5.01
C GLU A 137 1.40 -1.48 -3.65
N LEU A 138 1.33 -2.82 -3.54
CA LEU A 138 1.23 -3.51 -2.26
C LEU A 138 2.56 -3.43 -1.52
N ARG A 139 2.77 -2.33 -0.79
CA ARG A 139 3.95 -2.07 0.05
C ARG A 139 3.70 -0.93 1.03
N TYR A 140 4.66 -0.72 1.92
CA TYR A 140 4.76 0.49 2.73
C TYR A 140 5.47 1.64 1.97
N PRO A 141 5.25 2.91 2.36
CA PRO A 141 5.96 4.07 1.80
C PRO A 141 7.38 4.23 2.38
N SER A 142 8.23 3.21 2.23
CA SER A 142 9.53 3.14 2.94
C SER A 142 10.66 3.96 2.31
N TYR A 143 10.49 4.45 1.09
CA TYR A 143 11.48 5.24 0.34
C TYR A 143 10.87 6.54 -0.26
N PRO A 144 10.29 7.43 0.57
CA PRO A 144 9.69 8.66 0.06
C PRO A 144 10.76 9.62 -0.48
N GLU A 145 10.73 9.91 -1.77
CA GLU A 145 11.69 10.84 -2.39
C GLU A 145 11.37 12.31 -2.10
N GLN A 146 10.14 12.61 -1.67
CA GLN A 146 9.68 13.95 -1.39
C GLN A 146 10.63 14.67 -0.42
N ASN A 147 11.01 15.90 -0.78
CA ASN A 147 11.92 16.78 -0.03
C ASN A 147 13.31 16.17 0.23
N GLY A 148 13.73 15.17 -0.55
CA GLY A 148 15.03 14.51 -0.40
C GLY A 148 15.14 13.65 0.86
N THR A 149 14.01 13.24 1.44
CA THR A 149 13.95 12.40 2.64
C THR A 149 14.72 11.09 2.43
N TRP A 150 14.45 10.45 1.30
CA TRP A 150 15.20 9.29 0.82
C TRP A 150 15.85 9.59 -0.54
N LYS A 151 17.00 8.97 -0.79
CA LYS A 151 17.69 8.96 -2.08
C LYS A 151 18.18 7.56 -2.38
N PHE A 152 18.05 7.14 -3.62
CA PHE A 152 18.61 5.88 -4.08
C PHE A 152 20.13 5.83 -3.83
N PRO A 153 20.69 4.72 -3.31
CA PRO A 153 20.05 3.44 -3.00
C PRO A 153 19.79 3.21 -1.50
N GLY A 154 19.35 4.20 -0.71
CA GLY A 154 19.21 4.05 0.75
C GLY A 154 18.31 2.89 1.21
N ILE A 155 18.54 2.38 2.42
CA ILE A 155 17.75 1.27 3.00
C ILE A 155 16.26 1.55 3.24
N GLY A 156 15.84 2.82 3.25
CA GLY A 156 14.48 3.21 3.61
C GLY A 156 14.24 3.20 5.13
N ALA A 157 12.98 3.23 5.55
CA ALA A 157 12.60 3.12 6.96
C ALA A 157 11.27 2.38 7.13
N PHE A 158 11.11 1.67 8.25
CA PHE A 158 9.83 1.07 8.66
C PHE A 158 8.77 2.16 8.88
N GLN A 159 7.55 1.91 8.40
CA GLN A 159 6.44 2.88 8.36
C GLN A 159 5.27 2.49 9.28
N CYS A 160 5.57 1.93 10.45
CA CYS A 160 4.58 1.33 11.37
C CYS A 160 4.44 2.06 12.72
N TYR A 161 4.79 3.34 12.78
CA TYR A 161 4.81 4.10 14.04
C TYR A 161 3.52 4.91 14.27
N ASP A 162 2.51 4.72 13.44
CA ASP A 162 1.18 5.25 13.72
C ASP A 162 0.53 4.48 14.88
N LYS A 163 -0.40 5.13 15.57
CA LYS A 163 -0.98 4.58 16.80
C LYS A 163 -1.73 3.25 16.60
N TYR A 164 -2.27 3.01 15.40
CA TYR A 164 -3.02 1.79 15.11
C TYR A 164 -2.09 0.61 14.86
N MET A 165 -1.04 0.82 14.07
CA MET A 165 0.03 -0.15 13.86
C MET A 165 0.75 -0.49 15.17
N LEU A 166 1.08 0.51 15.99
CA LEU A 166 1.70 0.27 17.31
C LEU A 166 0.78 -0.52 18.26
N SER A 167 -0.53 -0.27 18.22
CA SER A 167 -1.51 -1.05 18.99
C SER A 167 -1.55 -2.52 18.53
N SER A 168 -1.54 -2.76 17.21
CA SER A 168 -1.47 -4.11 16.62
C SER A 168 -0.17 -4.83 17.01
N LEU A 169 0.97 -4.16 16.91
CA LEU A 169 2.27 -4.71 17.29
C LEU A 169 2.31 -5.08 18.78
N LYS A 170 1.77 -4.22 19.64
CA LYS A 170 1.65 -4.48 21.08
C LYS A 170 0.84 -5.74 21.36
N ALA A 171 -0.34 -5.87 20.74
CA ALA A 171 -1.19 -7.04 20.90
C ALA A 171 -0.50 -8.33 20.39
N ALA A 172 0.20 -8.26 19.25
CA ALA A 172 0.96 -9.39 18.72
C ALA A 172 2.09 -9.83 19.67
N ALA A 173 2.77 -8.88 20.30
CA ALA A 173 3.84 -9.15 21.25
C ALA A 173 3.33 -9.75 22.57
N GLU A 174 2.18 -9.29 23.06
CA GLU A 174 1.48 -9.87 24.21
C GLU A 174 1.05 -11.32 23.92
N ALA A 175 0.46 -11.57 22.74
CA ALA A 175 0.07 -12.92 22.31
C ALA A 175 1.28 -13.87 22.17
N ALA A 176 2.43 -13.35 21.77
CA ALA A 176 3.69 -14.11 21.70
C ALA A 176 4.34 -14.35 23.09
N GLY A 177 3.76 -13.84 24.18
CA GLY A 177 4.35 -13.92 25.53
C GLY A 177 5.61 -13.06 25.69
N LYS A 178 5.80 -12.05 24.84
CA LYS A 178 6.96 -11.15 24.78
C LYS A 178 6.53 -9.69 24.79
N PRO A 179 5.79 -9.21 25.81
CA PRO A 179 5.18 -7.86 25.80
C PRO A 179 6.16 -6.71 25.55
N LYS A 180 7.43 -6.84 25.95
CA LYS A 180 8.47 -5.82 25.70
C LYS A 180 8.77 -5.62 24.20
N TRP A 181 8.58 -6.64 23.37
CA TRP A 181 8.83 -6.57 21.92
C TRP A 181 7.82 -5.67 21.20
N GLY A 182 6.64 -5.45 21.78
CA GLY A 182 5.60 -4.61 21.20
C GLY A 182 5.55 -3.19 21.73
N SER A 183 6.59 -2.75 22.45
CA SER A 183 6.65 -1.38 22.99
C SER A 183 6.84 -0.33 21.90
N THR A 184 7.55 -0.67 20.82
CA THR A 184 7.77 0.14 19.62
C THR A 184 8.34 -0.75 18.49
N GLY A 185 8.36 -0.25 17.25
CA GLY A 185 9.14 -0.86 16.16
C GLY A 185 10.66 -0.66 16.32
N PRO A 186 11.50 -1.32 15.52
CA PRO A 186 12.96 -1.26 15.64
C PRO A 186 13.50 0.17 15.55
N THR A 187 14.20 0.63 16.59
CA THR A 187 14.81 1.98 16.62
C THR A 187 16.30 1.97 16.27
N ASP A 188 16.87 0.79 16.06
CA ASP A 188 18.28 0.54 15.72
C ASP A 188 18.47 0.23 14.22
N ALA A 189 17.43 0.47 13.42
CA ALA A 189 17.36 0.27 11.97
C ALA A 189 18.03 1.37 11.12
N GLY A 190 18.59 2.39 11.76
CA GLY A 190 19.25 3.50 11.06
C GLY A 190 18.26 4.49 10.42
N HIS A 191 18.76 5.26 9.46
CA HIS A 191 18.03 6.28 8.70
C HIS A 191 17.82 5.88 7.24
N TYR A 192 16.89 6.56 6.55
CA TYR A 192 16.52 6.32 5.14
C TYR A 192 17.70 6.06 4.20
N ASN A 193 18.80 6.81 4.35
CA ASN A 193 19.93 6.83 3.40
C ASN A 193 21.16 6.03 3.87
N ASN A 194 21.06 5.28 4.97
CA ASN A 194 22.16 4.42 5.40
C ASN A 194 22.36 3.23 4.45
N TRP A 195 23.55 2.63 4.50
CA TRP A 195 23.78 1.29 3.98
C TRP A 195 23.43 0.25 5.04
N PRO A 196 23.07 -0.99 4.66
CA PRO A 196 22.73 -2.03 5.63
C PRO A 196 23.79 -2.25 6.71
N GLU A 197 25.07 -2.26 6.33
CA GLU A 197 26.21 -2.48 7.24
C GLU A 197 26.43 -1.34 8.25
N ASP A 198 25.88 -0.15 8.01
CA ASP A 198 25.98 1.00 8.92
C ASP A 198 24.99 0.92 10.08
N THR A 199 24.11 -0.09 10.09
CA THR A 199 23.00 -0.18 11.05
C THR A 199 23.13 -1.38 11.96
N ASN A 200 22.70 -1.25 13.21
CA ASN A 200 22.68 -2.38 14.13
C ASN A 200 21.60 -3.39 13.75
N PHE A 201 20.47 -2.95 13.17
CA PHE A 201 19.42 -3.86 12.78
C PHE A 201 19.75 -4.65 11.52
N PHE A 202 20.31 -4.05 10.45
CA PHE A 202 20.44 -4.70 9.13
C PHE A 202 21.83 -5.24 8.78
N ARG A 203 22.87 -4.93 9.56
CA ARG A 203 24.24 -5.41 9.26
C ARG A 203 24.31 -6.93 9.19
N LYS A 204 25.29 -7.44 8.44
CA LYS A 204 25.44 -8.88 8.19
C LYS A 204 25.72 -9.67 9.47
N GLU A 205 26.69 -9.22 10.26
CA GLU A 205 27.15 -9.92 11.45
C GLU A 205 26.49 -9.35 12.71
N GLY A 206 25.75 -10.19 13.44
CA GLY A 206 25.05 -9.78 14.67
C GLY A 206 24.03 -8.66 14.45
N GLY A 207 23.39 -8.63 13.28
CA GLY A 207 22.29 -7.70 12.98
C GLY A 207 20.99 -8.12 13.63
N GLY A 208 20.21 -7.17 14.13
CA GLY A 208 18.91 -7.44 14.77
C GLY A 208 17.91 -8.19 13.89
N TRP A 209 17.99 -8.03 12.57
CA TRP A 209 17.06 -8.59 11.57
C TRP A 209 16.96 -10.13 11.61
N ASN A 210 18.03 -10.84 11.97
CA ASN A 210 18.06 -12.30 12.03
C ASN A 210 18.03 -12.87 13.46
N GLY A 211 17.83 -12.02 14.46
CA GLY A 211 17.61 -12.44 15.84
C GLY A 211 16.13 -12.75 16.13
N PRO A 212 15.81 -13.31 17.32
CA PRO A 212 14.43 -13.67 17.68
C PRO A 212 13.44 -12.50 17.63
N TYR A 213 13.87 -11.29 18.00
CA TYR A 213 13.03 -10.10 17.89
C TYR A 213 12.82 -9.68 16.43
N GLY A 214 13.87 -9.71 15.60
CA GLY A 214 13.78 -9.38 14.18
C GLY A 214 12.84 -10.32 13.45
N GLU A 215 12.92 -11.63 13.70
CA GLU A 215 12.00 -12.61 13.14
C GLU A 215 10.54 -12.34 13.52
N PHE A 216 10.27 -12.05 14.80
CA PHE A 216 8.94 -11.67 15.27
C PHE A 216 8.43 -10.41 14.57
N PHE A 217 9.22 -9.33 14.58
CA PHE A 217 8.82 -8.04 14.05
C PHE A 217 8.61 -8.10 12.53
N LEU A 218 9.54 -8.68 11.78
CA LEU A 218 9.45 -8.77 10.32
C LEU A 218 8.33 -9.72 9.87
N THR A 219 8.04 -10.77 10.64
CA THR A 219 6.87 -11.62 10.41
C THR A 219 5.58 -10.83 10.60
N TRP A 220 5.44 -10.11 11.71
CA TRP A 220 4.27 -9.25 11.95
C TRP A 220 4.12 -8.18 10.86
N TYR A 221 5.20 -7.46 10.53
CA TYR A 221 5.16 -6.34 9.59
C TYR A 221 4.78 -6.80 8.18
N SER A 222 5.37 -7.90 7.70
CA SER A 222 5.02 -8.47 6.39
C SER A 222 3.63 -9.12 6.39
N GLN A 223 3.21 -9.75 7.50
CA GLN A 223 1.86 -10.33 7.61
C GLN A 223 0.76 -9.25 7.58
N MET A 224 0.98 -8.11 8.24
CA MET A 224 0.05 -6.97 8.19
C MET A 224 -0.19 -6.50 6.74
N LEU A 225 0.85 -6.49 5.90
CA LEU A 225 0.75 -6.16 4.48
C LEU A 225 0.00 -7.25 3.67
N LEU A 226 0.26 -8.53 3.95
CA LEU A 226 -0.48 -9.64 3.33
C LEU A 226 -1.98 -9.59 3.66
N ASP A 227 -2.32 -9.34 4.93
CA ASP A 227 -3.71 -9.27 5.37
C ASP A 227 -4.43 -8.04 4.77
N HIS A 228 -3.71 -6.93 4.57
CA HIS A 228 -4.22 -5.76 3.84
C HIS A 228 -4.56 -6.11 2.39
N GLY A 229 -3.61 -6.76 1.70
CA GLY A 229 -3.81 -7.21 0.33
C GLY A 229 -4.99 -8.17 0.20
N GLU A 230 -5.10 -9.16 1.09
CA GLU A 230 -6.21 -10.11 1.11
C GLU A 230 -7.57 -9.39 1.27
N ARG A 231 -7.74 -8.53 2.28
CA ARG A 231 -9.02 -7.83 2.53
C ARG A 231 -9.53 -7.05 1.31
N ILE A 232 -8.63 -6.33 0.65
CA ILE A 232 -8.97 -5.52 -0.53
C ILE A 232 -9.22 -6.43 -1.73
N LEU A 233 -8.37 -7.45 -1.94
CA LEU A 233 -8.50 -8.36 -3.07
C LEU A 233 -9.78 -9.19 -3.00
N SER A 234 -10.15 -9.70 -1.82
CA SER A 234 -11.42 -10.43 -1.65
C SER A 234 -12.62 -9.56 -2.04
N SER A 235 -12.59 -8.27 -1.66
CA SER A 235 -13.63 -7.31 -2.04
C SER A 235 -13.67 -7.09 -3.55
N ALA A 236 -12.51 -6.87 -4.17
CA ALA A 236 -12.41 -6.66 -5.62
C ALA A 236 -12.88 -7.89 -6.41
N LYS A 237 -12.49 -9.09 -5.98
CA LYS A 237 -12.93 -10.35 -6.60
C LYS A 237 -14.44 -10.53 -6.54
N ALA A 238 -15.05 -10.27 -5.40
CA ALA A 238 -16.51 -10.33 -5.25
C ALA A 238 -17.23 -9.31 -6.13
N ILE A 239 -16.71 -8.08 -6.22
CA ILE A 239 -17.33 -7.01 -7.03
C ILE A 239 -17.23 -7.31 -8.51
N PHE A 240 -16.06 -7.70 -9.01
CA PHE A 240 -15.84 -7.92 -10.44
C PHE A 240 -16.06 -9.37 -10.89
N GLU A 241 -16.64 -10.21 -10.04
CA GLU A 241 -16.98 -11.58 -10.37
C GLU A 241 -17.89 -11.63 -11.61
N ASN A 242 -17.62 -12.57 -12.53
CA ASN A 242 -18.41 -12.77 -13.76
C ASN A 242 -18.48 -11.57 -14.72
N THR A 243 -17.69 -10.51 -14.51
CA THR A 243 -17.64 -9.35 -15.43
C THR A 243 -16.70 -9.56 -16.63
N GLY A 244 -15.92 -10.65 -16.65
CA GLY A 244 -14.97 -10.96 -17.72
C GLY A 244 -13.64 -10.19 -17.66
N VAL A 245 -13.46 -9.30 -16.68
CA VAL A 245 -12.19 -8.59 -16.46
C VAL A 245 -11.18 -9.45 -15.71
N LYS A 246 -9.90 -9.20 -15.95
CA LYS A 246 -8.81 -9.71 -15.09
C LYS A 246 -8.63 -8.78 -13.89
N ILE A 247 -8.31 -9.34 -12.73
CA ILE A 247 -7.90 -8.56 -11.56
C ILE A 247 -6.39 -8.70 -11.41
N SER A 248 -5.69 -7.59 -11.21
CA SER A 248 -4.24 -7.58 -10.97
C SER A 248 -3.88 -6.71 -9.77
N VAL A 249 -2.70 -6.97 -9.21
CA VAL A 249 -2.10 -6.24 -8.10
C VAL A 249 -0.66 -5.93 -8.46
N LYS A 250 -0.20 -4.74 -8.09
CA LYS A 250 1.16 -4.28 -8.37
C LYS A 250 2.08 -4.55 -7.17
N VAL A 251 3.18 -5.25 -7.40
CA VAL A 251 4.25 -5.49 -6.41
C VAL A 251 5.48 -4.69 -6.83
N ALA A 252 6.10 -3.96 -5.90
CA ALA A 252 7.22 -3.08 -6.20
C ALA A 252 8.52 -3.87 -6.44
N GLY A 253 9.31 -3.42 -7.42
CA GLY A 253 10.63 -3.98 -7.73
C GLY A 253 11.74 -3.37 -6.88
N ILE A 254 11.93 -3.86 -5.66
CA ILE A 254 12.93 -3.35 -4.73
C ILE A 254 14.27 -4.07 -4.93
N HIS A 255 15.05 -3.61 -5.90
CA HIS A 255 16.24 -4.34 -6.36
C HIS A 255 17.55 -3.92 -5.67
N TRP A 256 17.61 -2.75 -5.04
CA TRP A 256 18.84 -2.27 -4.41
C TRP A 256 19.11 -3.01 -3.11
N HIS A 257 20.39 -3.19 -2.78
CA HIS A 257 20.85 -4.04 -1.67
C HIS A 257 20.38 -5.50 -1.67
N TYR A 258 19.77 -6.00 -2.76
CA TYR A 258 19.38 -7.42 -2.90
C TYR A 258 20.58 -8.38 -2.72
N GLY A 259 21.80 -7.94 -3.04
CA GLY A 259 23.02 -8.72 -2.82
C GLY A 259 23.49 -8.83 -1.36
N THR A 260 22.87 -8.10 -0.43
CA THR A 260 23.19 -8.17 1.01
C THR A 260 22.45 -9.33 1.68
N ARG A 261 22.79 -9.71 2.92
CA ARG A 261 22.07 -10.81 3.59
C ARG A 261 20.70 -10.42 4.11
N SER A 262 20.56 -9.17 4.56
CA SER A 262 19.32 -8.66 5.16
C SER A 262 18.30 -8.21 4.13
N HIS A 263 18.70 -7.87 2.91
CA HIS A 263 17.80 -7.33 1.89
C HIS A 263 17.01 -6.10 2.43
N ALA A 264 17.71 -5.23 3.18
CA ALA A 264 17.07 -4.21 4.03
C ALA A 264 15.96 -3.38 3.36
N PRO A 265 16.08 -2.92 2.10
CA PRO A 265 15.00 -2.23 1.41
C PRO A 265 13.72 -3.05 1.20
N GLU A 266 13.85 -4.35 0.90
CA GLU A 266 12.70 -5.24 0.79
C GLU A 266 12.00 -5.36 2.14
N LEU A 267 12.78 -5.52 3.23
CA LEU A 267 12.26 -5.59 4.58
C LEU A 267 11.50 -4.32 4.99
N THR A 268 12.05 -3.14 4.73
CA THR A 268 11.39 -1.87 5.05
C THR A 268 10.15 -1.62 4.18
N ALA A 269 10.13 -2.11 2.94
CA ALA A 269 8.95 -2.08 2.08
C ALA A 269 7.84 -3.07 2.49
N GLY A 270 8.13 -3.99 3.42
CA GLY A 270 7.20 -5.01 3.93
C GLY A 270 7.35 -6.39 3.28
N TYR A 271 8.28 -6.54 2.34
CA TYR A 271 8.62 -7.84 1.76
C TYR A 271 9.66 -8.50 2.66
N TYR A 272 9.24 -9.47 3.48
CA TYR A 272 10.17 -10.22 4.32
C TYR A 272 10.98 -11.25 3.50
N ASN A 273 11.63 -10.79 2.45
CA ASN A 273 12.54 -11.53 1.63
C ASN A 273 13.96 -11.40 2.22
N THR A 274 14.67 -12.50 2.34
CA THR A 274 16.08 -12.52 2.78
C THR A 274 16.82 -13.60 2.01
N ARG A 275 18.13 -13.71 2.22
CA ARG A 275 18.93 -14.80 1.64
C ARG A 275 18.38 -16.21 1.90
N PHE A 276 17.62 -16.42 2.97
CA PHE A 276 17.14 -17.74 3.39
C PHE A 276 15.61 -17.87 3.46
N ARG A 277 14.87 -16.82 3.08
CA ARG A 277 13.41 -16.77 3.14
C ARG A 277 12.88 -16.09 1.90
N ASP A 278 11.99 -16.77 1.19
CA ASP A 278 11.26 -16.18 0.07
C ASP A 278 10.11 -15.30 0.60
N GLY A 279 10.23 -13.98 0.37
CA GLY A 279 9.21 -13.00 0.77
C GLY A 279 8.05 -12.85 -0.21
N TYR A 280 8.18 -13.38 -1.43
CA TYR A 280 7.23 -13.16 -2.53
C TYR A 280 6.28 -14.34 -2.74
N ILE A 281 6.69 -15.57 -2.41
CA ILE A 281 5.79 -16.74 -2.43
C ILE A 281 4.52 -16.51 -1.61
N PRO A 282 4.56 -15.98 -0.37
CA PRO A 282 3.33 -15.70 0.39
C PRO A 282 2.40 -14.70 -0.29
N ILE A 283 2.96 -13.71 -1.00
CA ILE A 283 2.17 -12.75 -1.79
C ILE A 283 1.51 -13.47 -2.96
N ALA A 284 2.26 -14.26 -3.73
CA ALA A 284 1.72 -15.02 -4.85
C ALA A 284 0.62 -16.01 -4.40
N GLN A 285 0.80 -16.66 -3.24
CA GLN A 285 -0.20 -17.53 -2.64
C GLN A 285 -1.47 -16.78 -2.24
N MET A 286 -1.35 -15.60 -1.64
CA MET A 286 -2.50 -14.73 -1.32
C MET A 286 -3.25 -14.34 -2.59
N LEU A 287 -2.55 -13.94 -3.66
CA LEU A 287 -3.16 -13.56 -4.93
C LEU A 287 -3.89 -14.75 -5.61
N ALA A 288 -3.33 -15.96 -5.49
CA ALA A 288 -3.83 -17.18 -6.12
C ALA A 288 -5.03 -17.83 -5.41
N ARG A 289 -5.39 -17.37 -4.21
CA ARG A 289 -6.62 -17.84 -3.53
C ARG A 289 -7.84 -17.58 -4.42
N PRO A 290 -8.86 -18.44 -4.41
CA PRO A 290 -10.08 -18.20 -5.17
C PRO A 290 -10.74 -16.87 -4.77
#